data_AF-A0A223MPS4-F1
#
_entry.id   AF-A0A223MPS4-F1
#
_cell.length_a   1.000
_cell.length_b   1.000
_cell.length_c   1.000
_cell.angle_alpha   90.00
_cell.angle_beta   90.00
_cell.angle_gamma   90.00
#
_symmetry.space_group_name_H-M   'P 1'
#
loop_
_entity.id
_entity.type
_entity.pdbx_description
1 polymer ?
#
loop_
_entity_poly.entity_id
_entity_poly.type
_entity_poly.pdbx_seq_one_letter_code
_entity_poly.pdbx_strand_id
1 'polypeptide(L)'
;MKRRKTGEGMKKMRKTPEKQYQLAVDGIRPLNVQDSKDRLLAFCMDVSIMLCPIALWNIILLAVLGNIISISGIKLISIFIGGLLVISILFLNSYIYRQTGGQSVGMRMFGFKVVKKSGRRASRQQLLLRELVGFDLPFIILMYFTNAFGVVAYWGLNGLFTLADSRHRSLIDLVLGTRVVALEKAQQPVQKEKAPQAVKQPLPKQAEQPELIMNTMDLHIHSNFSDRGQYNVEEIFQYAKRNHIRTVSITDLDCAKANSIAVRMSELYGVTYIPGIEINCDLRGRRVRILGYFIQYNSELFAHIENESLVNEKRASIDRVRRFEALLGRNIDEERLLKSNRFQRLSGELIAKHVLNRPEFDDCAILKPYRRDEFGWRALNKDYFAYGKPCYVPVKYAYLKDVLDVIELTGGISVLAHPGKLLVQEPELLDEALRMGVQGIEVFHPMHTKKEMASLLKLATDRKLLVSAGSGFYNMEGNTRIGRCNCPKEAEGLIDMMLHARM
;
A
#
# COMPACT_ATOMS: atom_id res chain seq x y z
N MET A 1 -30.22 76.04 17.10
CA MET A 1 -30.63 75.05 18.13
C MET A 1 -30.12 73.67 17.75
N LYS A 2 -29.64 72.93 18.75
CA LYS A 2 -29.00 71.60 18.75
C LYS A 2 -29.66 70.54 17.84
N ARG A 3 -28.85 69.71 17.17
CA ARG A 3 -28.55 68.32 17.61
C ARG A 3 -27.50 67.62 16.73
N ARG A 4 -26.48 67.08 17.40
CA ARG A 4 -25.48 66.12 16.92
C ARG A 4 -26.16 64.78 16.54
N LYS A 5 -25.68 64.13 15.48
CA LYS A 5 -25.54 62.66 15.43
C LYS A 5 -24.19 62.31 14.81
N THR A 6 -23.36 61.72 15.65
CA THR A 6 -22.07 61.05 15.42
C THR A 6 -22.25 59.70 14.73
N GLY A 7 -21.28 59.33 13.86
CA GLY A 7 -20.72 57.98 13.55
C GLY A 7 -21.71 56.88 13.14
N GLU A 8 -21.52 56.05 12.12
CA GLU A 8 -20.34 55.34 11.58
C GLU A 8 -20.63 55.09 10.09
N GLY A 9 -19.70 55.06 9.13
CA GLY A 9 -18.38 54.44 9.17
C GLY A 9 -18.41 53.08 8.45
N MET A 10 -18.05 53.07 7.16
CA MET A 10 -17.71 51.90 6.31
C MET A 10 -18.83 50.98 5.79
N LYS A 11 -19.34 51.32 4.60
CA LYS A 11 -19.92 50.36 3.64
C LYS A 11 -18.85 49.34 3.23
N LYS A 12 -18.96 48.10 3.74
CA LYS A 12 -18.27 46.93 3.18
C LYS A 12 -18.67 46.78 1.71
N MET A 13 -17.70 46.91 0.79
CA MET A 13 -17.86 46.47 -0.59
C MET A 13 -18.25 44.98 -0.56
N ARG A 14 -19.48 44.68 -0.97
CA ARG A 14 -19.89 43.33 -1.32
C ARG A 14 -19.00 42.86 -2.45
N LYS A 15 -18.13 41.87 -2.19
CA LYS A 15 -17.57 41.02 -3.24
C LYS A 15 -18.75 40.47 -4.04
N THR A 16 -18.77 40.77 -5.32
CA THR A 16 -19.68 40.19 -6.31
C THR A 16 -19.57 38.67 -6.20
N PRO A 17 -20.68 37.92 -6.06
CA PRO A 17 -20.60 36.46 -6.12
C PRO A 17 -20.13 36.07 -7.52
N GLU A 18 -19.04 35.30 -7.60
CA GLU A 18 -18.64 34.64 -8.84
C GLU A 18 -19.84 33.84 -9.36
N LYS A 19 -20.33 34.21 -10.55
CA LYS A 19 -21.43 33.50 -11.21
C LYS A 19 -21.00 32.04 -11.44
N GLN A 20 -21.54 31.15 -10.62
CA GLN A 20 -21.37 29.71 -10.76
C GLN A 20 -21.98 29.27 -12.10
N TYR A 21 -21.11 28.90 -13.05
CA TYR A 21 -21.49 28.58 -14.42
C TYR A 21 -22.14 27.19 -14.45
N GLN A 22 -23.47 27.12 -14.47
CA GLN A 22 -24.20 25.85 -14.57
C GLN A 22 -23.94 25.17 -15.93
N LEU A 23 -23.51 23.91 -15.89
CA LEU A 23 -23.38 23.03 -17.05
C LEU A 23 -24.76 22.61 -17.55
N ALA A 24 -24.94 22.51 -18.87
CA ALA A 24 -26.24 22.20 -19.48
C ALA A 24 -26.62 20.71 -19.46
N VAL A 25 -25.90 19.85 -18.72
CA VAL A 25 -26.07 18.38 -18.76
C VAL A 25 -25.77 17.78 -17.38
N ASP A 26 -26.65 16.89 -16.90
CA ASP A 26 -26.50 16.14 -15.65
C ASP A 26 -25.32 15.14 -15.71
N GLY A 27 -24.60 14.97 -14.60
CA GLY A 27 -23.52 13.99 -14.44
C GLY A 27 -22.12 14.45 -14.86
N ILE A 28 -21.95 15.75 -15.15
CA ILE A 28 -20.63 16.36 -15.41
C ILE A 28 -20.45 17.65 -14.61
N ARG A 29 -19.25 17.88 -14.09
CA ARG A 29 -18.88 19.09 -13.34
C ARG A 29 -17.66 19.80 -13.97
N PRO A 30 -17.53 21.13 -13.83
CA PRO A 30 -16.31 21.81 -14.25
C PRO A 30 -15.11 21.34 -13.43
N LEU A 31 -13.93 21.41 -14.03
CA LEU A 31 -12.67 21.14 -13.32
C LEU A 31 -12.41 22.24 -12.29
N ASN A 32 -11.84 21.84 -11.16
CA ASN A 32 -11.32 22.73 -10.12
C ASN A 32 -9.81 22.52 -9.94
N VAL A 33 -9.19 23.33 -9.09
CA VAL A 33 -7.74 23.25 -8.82
C VAL A 33 -7.33 21.88 -8.28
N GLN A 34 -8.19 21.20 -7.51
CA GLN A 34 -7.92 19.87 -6.94
C GLN A 34 -7.80 18.79 -8.02
N ASP A 35 -8.48 18.96 -9.16
CA ASP A 35 -8.40 18.03 -10.31
C ASP A 35 -7.11 18.16 -11.13
N SER A 36 -6.28 19.19 -10.87
CA SER A 36 -5.09 19.49 -11.68
C SER A 36 -4.07 18.34 -11.66
N LYS A 37 -3.91 17.69 -10.50
CA LYS A 37 -3.00 16.54 -10.35
C LYS A 37 -3.48 15.35 -11.17
N ASP A 38 -4.73 14.96 -11.00
CA ASP A 38 -5.34 13.83 -11.70
C ASP A 38 -5.35 14.07 -13.21
N ARG A 39 -5.55 15.32 -13.64
CA ARG A 39 -5.47 15.69 -15.04
C ARG A 39 -4.05 15.58 -15.60
N LEU A 40 -3.04 16.01 -14.85
CA LEU A 40 -1.64 15.86 -15.25
C LEU A 40 -1.27 14.37 -15.37
N LEU A 41 -1.68 13.55 -14.41
CA LEU A 41 -1.47 12.10 -14.46
C LEU A 41 -2.18 11.45 -15.64
N ALA A 42 -3.42 11.86 -15.94
CA ALA A 42 -4.14 11.41 -17.13
C ALA A 42 -3.35 11.72 -18.41
N PHE A 43 -2.83 12.95 -18.53
CA PHE A 43 -2.00 13.35 -19.67
C PHE A 43 -0.70 12.54 -19.77
N CYS A 44 0.05 12.38 -18.66
CA CYS A 44 1.28 11.59 -18.65
C CYS A 44 1.02 10.12 -19.03
N MET A 45 -0.13 9.56 -18.62
CA MET A 45 -0.53 8.21 -18.99
C MET A 45 -0.80 8.11 -20.49
N ASP A 46 -1.52 9.07 -21.07
CA ASP A 46 -1.78 9.11 -22.51
C ASP A 46 -0.49 9.23 -23.32
N VAL A 47 0.44 10.09 -22.90
CA VAL A 47 1.78 10.20 -23.52
C VAL A 47 2.55 8.88 -23.41
N SER A 48 2.50 8.21 -22.26
CA SER A 48 3.20 6.93 -22.05
C SER A 48 2.66 5.83 -22.95
N ILE A 49 1.33 5.75 -23.09
CA ILE A 49 0.67 4.79 -23.99
C ILE A 49 1.07 5.06 -25.44
N MET A 50 1.06 6.33 -25.83
CA MET A 50 1.46 6.73 -27.17
C MET A 50 2.92 6.37 -27.49
N LEU A 51 3.82 6.51 -26.52
CA LEU A 51 5.25 6.21 -26.65
C LEU A 51 5.60 4.74 -26.35
N CYS A 52 4.60 3.87 -26.12
CA CYS A 52 4.82 2.45 -25.83
C CYS A 52 5.72 1.72 -26.86
N PRO A 53 5.66 2.01 -28.18
CA PRO A 53 6.61 1.41 -29.13
C PRO A 53 8.10 1.71 -28.84
N ILE A 54 8.42 2.81 -28.14
CA ILE A 54 9.78 3.11 -27.68
C ILE A 54 10.21 2.15 -26.56
N ALA A 55 9.28 1.75 -25.68
CA ALA A 55 9.60 0.75 -24.66
C ALA A 55 9.93 -0.61 -25.30
N LEU A 56 9.24 -0.98 -26.38
CA LEU A 56 9.55 -2.17 -27.17
C LEU A 56 10.95 -2.11 -27.78
N TRP A 57 11.36 -0.93 -28.27
CA TRP A 57 12.72 -0.69 -28.76
C TRP A 57 13.78 -0.98 -27.69
N ASN A 58 13.56 -0.51 -26.46
CA ASN A 58 14.50 -0.73 -25.36
C ASN A 58 14.65 -2.22 -25.00
N ILE A 59 13.55 -2.98 -25.03
CA ILE A 59 13.58 -4.43 -24.78
C ILE A 59 14.39 -5.14 -25.87
N ILE A 60 14.21 -4.75 -27.13
CA ILE A 60 14.95 -5.33 -28.25
C ILE A 60 16.43 -4.97 -28.16
N LEU A 61 16.77 -3.74 -27.77
CA LEU A 61 18.15 -3.33 -27.54
C LEU A 61 18.82 -4.18 -26.45
N LEU A 62 18.12 -4.43 -25.33
CA LEU A 62 18.61 -5.32 -24.27
C LEU A 62 18.78 -6.76 -24.76
N ALA A 63 17.86 -7.26 -25.60
CA ALA A 63 17.97 -8.59 -26.18
C ALA A 63 19.15 -8.70 -27.17
N VAL A 64 19.48 -7.64 -27.90
CA VAL A 64 20.70 -7.57 -28.72
C VAL A 64 21.94 -7.57 -27.83
N LEU A 65 21.99 -6.75 -26.78
CA LEU A 65 23.12 -6.70 -25.84
C LEU A 65 23.32 -8.04 -25.12
N GLY A 66 22.24 -8.79 -24.89
CA GLY A 66 22.26 -10.14 -24.34
C GLY A 66 22.54 -11.26 -25.35
N ASN A 67 22.91 -10.94 -26.60
CA ASN A 67 23.11 -11.91 -27.69
C ASN A 67 21.90 -12.81 -28.00
N ILE A 68 20.68 -12.40 -27.62
CA ILE A 68 19.43 -13.12 -27.92
C ILE A 68 18.99 -12.82 -29.36
N ILE A 69 19.23 -11.60 -29.84
CA ILE A 69 18.85 -11.14 -31.18
C ILE A 69 20.09 -10.71 -31.96
N SER A 70 20.22 -11.17 -33.21
CA SER A 70 21.31 -10.77 -34.11
C SER A 70 21.25 -9.29 -34.50
N ILE A 71 22.42 -8.65 -34.54
CA ILE A 71 22.60 -7.26 -34.98
C ILE A 71 22.10 -7.05 -36.41
N SER A 72 22.18 -8.08 -37.27
CA SER A 72 21.72 -8.01 -38.66
C SER A 72 20.22 -7.72 -38.81
N GLY A 73 19.41 -8.11 -37.81
CA GLY A 73 17.95 -7.87 -37.80
C GLY A 73 17.54 -6.47 -37.34
N ILE A 74 18.44 -5.70 -36.73
CA ILE A 74 18.12 -4.42 -36.08
C ILE A 74 17.57 -3.41 -37.08
N LYS A 75 18.13 -3.32 -38.30
CA LYS A 75 17.66 -2.34 -39.30
C LYS A 75 16.19 -2.55 -39.66
N LEU A 76 15.78 -3.79 -39.91
CA LEU A 76 14.40 -4.12 -40.24
C LEU A 76 13.47 -3.84 -39.06
N ILE A 77 13.89 -4.23 -37.86
CA ILE A 77 13.15 -3.99 -36.62
C ILE A 77 13.01 -2.48 -36.32
N SER A 78 14.03 -1.68 -36.61
CA SER A 78 14.02 -0.22 -36.46
C SER A 78 12.98 0.43 -37.36
N ILE A 79 12.92 0.01 -38.63
CA ILE A 79 11.92 0.50 -39.59
C ILE A 79 10.51 0.13 -39.12
N PHE A 80 10.32 -1.12 -38.69
CA PHE A 80 9.04 -1.59 -38.18
C PHE A 80 8.58 -0.80 -36.93
N ILE A 81 9.46 -0.63 -35.94
CA ILE A 81 9.15 0.11 -34.71
C ILE A 81 8.95 1.58 -34.99
N GLY A 82 9.74 2.18 -35.89
CA GLY A 82 9.54 3.55 -36.35
C GLY A 82 8.15 3.74 -36.97
N GLY A 83 7.73 2.82 -37.84
CA GLY A 83 6.38 2.82 -38.41
C GLY A 83 5.29 2.66 -37.35
N LEU A 84 5.47 1.73 -36.42
CA LEU A 84 4.53 1.52 -35.30
C LEU A 84 4.44 2.75 -34.39
N LEU A 85 5.56 3.43 -34.13
CA LEU A 85 5.62 4.67 -33.35
C LEU A 85 4.84 5.79 -34.04
N VAL A 86 5.04 6.00 -35.34
CA VAL A 86 4.27 6.99 -36.13
C VAL A 86 2.78 6.66 -36.10
N ILE A 87 2.41 5.39 -36.29
CA ILE A 87 1.01 4.97 -36.25
C ILE A 87 0.41 5.22 -34.85
N SER A 88 1.16 4.87 -33.80
CA SER A 88 0.76 5.06 -32.41
C SER A 88 0.52 6.53 -32.10
N ILE A 89 1.45 7.41 -32.50
CA ILE A 89 1.32 8.85 -32.25
C ILE A 89 0.12 9.44 -32.99
N LEU A 90 -0.04 9.15 -34.28
CA LEU A 90 -1.04 9.84 -35.10
C LEU A 90 -2.46 9.27 -35.01
N PHE A 91 -2.59 7.99 -34.69
CA PHE A 91 -3.88 7.31 -34.83
C PHE A 91 -4.39 6.67 -33.54
N LEU A 92 -3.54 6.36 -32.56
CA LEU A 92 -3.98 5.62 -31.36
C LEU A 92 -4.95 6.45 -30.51
N ASN A 93 -4.56 7.66 -30.12
CA ASN A 93 -5.42 8.53 -29.34
C ASN A 93 -6.67 8.92 -30.13
N SER A 94 -6.52 9.35 -31.38
CA SER A 94 -7.62 9.67 -32.29
C SER A 94 -8.65 8.52 -32.42
N TYR A 95 -8.18 7.27 -32.48
CA TYR A 95 -9.04 6.08 -32.49
C TYR A 95 -9.79 5.91 -31.16
N ILE A 96 -9.09 6.03 -30.03
CA ILE A 96 -9.67 5.85 -28.69
C ILE A 96 -10.73 6.93 -28.42
N TYR A 97 -10.43 8.20 -28.72
CA TYR A 97 -11.36 9.32 -28.59
C TYR A 97 -12.65 9.10 -29.39
N ARG A 98 -12.55 8.50 -30.57
CA ARG A 98 -13.70 8.18 -31.43
C ARG A 98 -14.59 7.12 -30.79
N GLN A 99 -14.02 6.10 -30.16
CA GLN A 99 -14.77 5.00 -29.53
C GLN A 99 -15.43 5.43 -28.21
N THR A 100 -14.73 6.23 -27.41
CA THR A 100 -15.20 6.66 -26.07
C THR A 100 -16.07 7.92 -26.11
N GLY A 101 -16.11 8.61 -27.25
CA GLY A 101 -16.86 9.86 -27.41
C GLY A 101 -16.29 11.00 -26.58
N GLY A 102 -14.96 11.12 -26.53
CA GLY A 102 -14.26 12.25 -25.89
C GLY A 102 -13.37 11.89 -24.69
N GLN A 103 -12.99 10.64 -24.50
CA GLN A 103 -12.08 10.22 -23.43
C GLN A 103 -10.87 9.48 -24.00
N SER A 104 -9.66 9.92 -23.67
CA SER A 104 -8.46 9.08 -23.79
C SER A 104 -8.46 7.99 -22.72
N VAL A 105 -7.43 7.13 -22.72
CA VAL A 105 -7.27 6.08 -21.70
C VAL A 105 -7.03 6.69 -20.33
N GLY A 106 -6.11 7.66 -20.24
CA GLY A 106 -5.84 8.42 -19.03
C GLY A 106 -7.07 9.16 -18.56
N MET A 107 -7.77 9.87 -19.45
CA MET A 107 -9.02 10.55 -19.06
C MET A 107 -10.08 9.57 -18.54
N ARG A 108 -10.19 8.37 -19.11
CA ARG A 108 -11.14 7.36 -18.62
C ARG A 108 -10.78 6.87 -17.22
N MET A 109 -9.49 6.63 -16.95
CA MET A 109 -8.99 6.20 -15.63
C MET A 109 -9.28 7.22 -14.53
N PHE A 110 -9.11 8.51 -14.83
CA PHE A 110 -9.30 9.61 -13.87
C PHE A 110 -10.69 10.28 -13.95
N GLY A 111 -11.61 9.74 -14.75
CA GLY A 111 -12.99 10.23 -14.81
C GLY A 111 -13.17 11.58 -15.52
N PHE A 112 -12.37 11.89 -16.53
CA PHE A 112 -12.48 13.10 -17.34
C PHE A 112 -13.09 12.85 -18.72
N LYS A 113 -13.63 13.91 -19.33
CA LYS A 113 -14.19 13.88 -20.68
C LYS A 113 -14.10 15.24 -21.38
N VAL A 114 -13.90 15.23 -22.69
CA VAL A 114 -13.97 16.42 -23.54
C VAL A 114 -15.40 16.68 -24.00
N VAL A 115 -15.87 17.91 -23.82
CA VAL A 115 -17.19 18.40 -24.24
C VAL A 115 -17.07 19.75 -24.96
N LYS A 116 -18.15 20.21 -25.60
CA LYS A 116 -18.22 21.58 -26.12
C LYS A 116 -18.17 22.58 -24.96
N LYS A 117 -17.82 23.84 -25.25
CA LYS A 117 -17.89 24.95 -24.27
C LYS A 117 -19.26 25.02 -23.56
N SER A 118 -20.34 24.73 -24.29
CA SER A 118 -21.72 24.68 -23.77
C SER A 118 -22.02 23.50 -22.81
N GLY A 119 -21.10 22.54 -22.66
CA GLY A 119 -21.32 21.31 -21.89
C GLY A 119 -21.94 20.17 -22.70
N ARG A 120 -22.46 20.45 -23.91
CA ARG A 120 -22.99 19.41 -24.81
C ARG A 120 -21.88 18.53 -25.39
N ARG A 121 -22.25 17.32 -25.81
CA ARG A 121 -21.34 16.36 -26.47
C ARG A 121 -20.66 17.00 -27.70
N ALA A 122 -19.34 16.89 -27.78
CA ALA A 122 -18.58 17.28 -28.97
C ALA A 122 -18.83 16.30 -30.12
N SER A 123 -18.85 16.79 -31.36
CA SER A 123 -18.99 15.91 -32.53
C SER A 123 -17.69 15.11 -32.74
N ARG A 124 -17.78 13.97 -33.46
CA ARG A 124 -16.61 13.15 -33.77
C ARG A 124 -15.53 13.93 -34.52
N GLN A 125 -15.93 14.75 -35.49
CA GLN A 125 -15.01 15.60 -36.26
C GLN A 125 -14.32 16.63 -35.37
N GLN A 126 -15.04 17.25 -34.43
CA GLN A 126 -14.46 18.25 -33.52
C GLN A 126 -13.45 17.63 -32.54
N LEU A 127 -13.70 16.39 -32.08
CA LEU A 127 -12.75 15.65 -31.24
C LEU A 127 -11.48 15.25 -32.01
N LEU A 128 -11.61 14.78 -33.25
CA LEU A 128 -10.48 14.45 -34.11
C LEU A 128 -9.65 15.68 -34.46
N LEU A 129 -10.30 16.78 -34.83
CA LEU A 129 -9.61 18.03 -35.14
C LEU A 129 -8.86 18.57 -33.92
N ARG A 130 -9.44 18.41 -32.72
CA ARG A 130 -8.79 18.79 -31.47
C ARG A 130 -7.53 17.98 -31.18
N GLU A 131 -7.57 16.68 -31.42
CA GLU A 131 -6.39 15.82 -31.23
C GLU A 131 -5.32 16.11 -32.28
N LEU A 132 -5.71 16.20 -33.54
CA LEU A 132 -4.81 16.46 -34.66
C LEU A 132 -4.07 17.79 -34.49
N VAL A 133 -4.80 18.87 -34.20
CA VAL A 133 -4.22 20.22 -34.08
C VAL A 133 -3.52 20.40 -32.73
N GLY A 134 -4.02 19.77 -31.68
CA GLY A 134 -3.48 19.96 -30.33
C GLY A 134 -2.33 19.05 -29.96
N PHE A 135 -2.17 17.94 -30.67
CA PHE A 135 -1.20 16.92 -30.33
C PHE A 135 -0.41 16.44 -31.56
N ASP A 136 -1.06 15.85 -32.55
CA ASP A 136 -0.39 15.14 -33.66
C ASP A 136 0.47 16.07 -34.53
N LEU A 137 -0.09 17.18 -35.00
CA LEU A 137 0.61 18.16 -35.85
C LEU A 137 1.75 18.87 -35.10
N PRO A 138 1.55 19.43 -33.89
CA PRO A 138 2.64 19.98 -33.09
C PRO A 138 3.74 18.94 -32.84
N PHE A 139 3.37 17.69 -32.54
CA PHE A 139 4.34 16.63 -32.34
C PHE A 139 5.21 16.40 -33.57
N ILE A 140 4.61 16.18 -34.75
CA ILE A 140 5.37 15.94 -35.99
C ILE A 140 6.27 17.13 -36.33
N ILE A 141 5.71 18.34 -36.33
CA ILE A 141 6.42 19.55 -36.73
C ILE A 141 7.58 19.81 -35.79
N LEU A 142 7.34 19.80 -34.47
CA LEU A 142 8.37 20.08 -33.49
C LEU A 142 9.41 18.96 -33.40
N MET A 143 8.98 17.70 -33.55
CA MET A 143 9.93 16.58 -33.62
C MET A 143 10.87 16.73 -34.84
N TYR A 144 10.35 17.17 -35.99
CA TYR A 144 11.17 17.37 -37.18
C TYR A 144 12.15 18.54 -37.07
N PHE A 145 11.70 19.71 -36.57
CA PHE A 145 12.53 20.92 -36.55
C PHE A 145 13.39 21.09 -35.29
N THR A 146 12.95 20.53 -34.16
CA THR A 146 13.53 20.79 -32.83
C THR A 146 13.73 19.53 -32.00
N ASN A 147 13.52 18.35 -32.60
CA ASN A 147 13.55 17.05 -31.92
C ASN A 147 12.61 17.02 -30.70
N ALA A 148 12.91 16.14 -29.73
CA ALA A 148 12.13 15.98 -28.51
C ALA A 148 12.03 17.26 -27.67
N PHE A 149 13.02 18.17 -27.77
CA PHE A 149 13.05 19.39 -26.95
C PHE A 149 11.85 20.29 -27.23
N GLY A 150 11.54 20.58 -28.50
CA GLY A 150 10.40 21.43 -28.81
C GLY A 150 9.06 20.77 -28.47
N VAL A 151 8.94 19.45 -28.62
CA VAL A 151 7.74 18.71 -28.21
C VAL A 151 7.48 18.86 -26.71
N VAL A 152 8.52 18.65 -25.88
CA VAL A 152 8.44 18.80 -24.42
C VAL A 152 8.15 20.25 -24.03
N ALA A 153 8.80 21.21 -24.69
CA ALA A 153 8.56 22.63 -24.45
C ALA A 153 7.11 23.02 -24.78
N TYR A 154 6.57 22.54 -25.91
CA TYR A 154 5.17 22.76 -26.29
C TYR A 154 4.19 22.17 -25.27
N TRP A 155 4.41 20.93 -24.82
CA TRP A 155 3.58 20.33 -23.77
C TRP A 155 3.66 21.10 -22.45
N GLY A 156 4.86 21.53 -22.05
CA GLY A 156 5.07 22.34 -20.85
C GLY A 156 4.33 23.68 -20.91
N LEU A 157 4.47 24.41 -22.03
CA LEU A 157 3.79 25.69 -22.26
C LEU A 157 2.26 25.52 -22.29
N ASN A 158 1.75 24.50 -22.98
CA ASN A 158 0.32 24.22 -23.04
C ASN A 158 -0.23 23.79 -21.67
N GLY A 159 0.56 23.07 -20.87
CA GLY A 159 0.27 22.72 -19.49
C GLY A 159 0.18 23.95 -18.58
N LEU A 160 1.17 24.84 -18.64
CA LEU A 160 1.17 26.11 -17.91
C LEU A 160 -0.03 26.98 -18.27
N PHE A 161 -0.34 27.09 -19.56
CA PHE A 161 -1.53 27.81 -20.04
C PHE A 161 -2.83 27.20 -19.48
N THR A 162 -2.92 25.87 -19.47
CA THR A 162 -4.06 25.13 -18.92
C THR A 162 -4.24 25.36 -17.41
N LEU A 163 -3.14 25.53 -16.66
CA LEU A 163 -3.21 25.85 -15.23
C LEU A 163 -3.60 27.31 -14.98
N ALA A 164 -3.22 28.23 -15.88
CA ALA A 164 -3.52 29.65 -15.78
C ALA A 164 -4.96 30.03 -16.19
N ASP A 165 -5.58 29.29 -17.13
CA ASP A 165 -6.99 29.53 -17.49
C ASP A 165 -7.91 29.11 -16.33
N SER A 166 -8.76 30.03 -15.89
CA SER A 166 -9.72 29.81 -14.79
C SER A 166 -10.74 28.70 -15.05
N ARG A 167 -10.84 28.21 -16.30
CA ARG A 167 -11.70 27.10 -16.71
C ARG A 167 -10.88 25.88 -17.15
N HIS A 168 -9.58 25.90 -16.87
CA HIS A 168 -8.59 24.91 -17.22
C HIS A 168 -8.63 24.49 -18.70
N ARG A 169 -8.75 25.43 -19.63
CA ARG A 169 -8.71 25.14 -21.07
C ARG A 169 -7.29 25.25 -21.60
N SER A 170 -6.91 24.32 -22.47
CA SER A 170 -5.70 24.48 -23.29
C SER A 170 -5.92 25.56 -24.36
N LEU A 171 -4.83 26.02 -24.98
CA LEU A 171 -4.92 26.97 -26.10
C LEU A 171 -5.83 26.44 -27.22
N ILE A 172 -5.76 25.13 -27.47
CA ILE A 172 -6.51 24.43 -28.50
C ILE A 172 -8.00 24.31 -28.12
N ASP A 173 -8.29 24.10 -26.84
CA ASP A 173 -9.66 24.11 -26.32
C ASP A 173 -10.34 25.47 -26.53
N LEU A 174 -9.57 26.58 -26.44
CA LEU A 174 -10.07 27.93 -26.74
C LEU A 174 -10.42 28.09 -28.21
N VAL A 175 -9.49 27.72 -29.11
CA VAL A 175 -9.66 27.85 -30.56
C VAL A 175 -10.83 27.01 -31.07
N LEU A 176 -10.95 25.77 -30.57
CA LEU A 176 -11.96 24.82 -31.06
C LEU A 176 -13.26 24.82 -30.23
N GLY A 177 -13.39 25.73 -29.26
CA GLY A 177 -14.59 25.85 -28.44
C GLY A 177 -14.94 24.58 -27.64
N THR A 178 -13.92 23.86 -27.17
CA THR A 178 -14.06 22.66 -26.35
C THR A 178 -13.56 22.89 -24.93
N ARG A 179 -13.76 21.92 -24.04
CA ARG A 179 -13.15 21.88 -22.70
C ARG A 179 -13.18 20.48 -22.12
N VAL A 180 -12.31 20.23 -21.14
CA VAL A 180 -12.33 19.04 -20.31
C VAL A 180 -13.24 19.26 -19.10
N VAL A 181 -14.05 18.26 -18.75
CA VAL A 181 -14.92 18.24 -17.57
C VAL A 181 -14.70 16.94 -16.79
N ALA A 182 -14.99 16.95 -15.48
CA ALA A 182 -15.01 15.75 -14.67
C ALA A 182 -16.40 15.09 -14.75
N LEU A 183 -16.41 13.76 -14.86
CA LEU A 183 -17.61 12.94 -14.74
C LEU A 183 -17.92 12.75 -13.26
N GLU A 184 -19.15 13.06 -12.85
CA GLU A 184 -19.58 12.71 -11.51
C GLU A 184 -19.72 11.19 -11.43
N LYS A 185 -19.09 10.56 -10.43
CA LYS A 185 -19.28 9.14 -10.19
C LYS A 185 -20.78 8.93 -9.97
N ALA A 186 -21.40 8.05 -10.76
CA ALA A 186 -22.79 7.67 -10.56
C ALA A 186 -22.98 7.30 -9.09
N GLN A 187 -23.78 8.09 -8.38
CA GLN A 187 -24.19 7.75 -7.02
C GLN A 187 -24.84 6.37 -7.11
N GLN A 188 -24.30 5.39 -6.38
CA GLN A 188 -25.08 4.20 -6.07
C GLN A 188 -26.40 4.69 -5.46
N PRO A 189 -27.56 4.13 -5.86
CA PRO A 189 -28.84 4.63 -5.41
C PRO A 189 -28.90 4.53 -3.89
N VAL A 190 -28.80 5.68 -3.23
CA VAL A 190 -29.16 5.84 -1.82
C VAL A 190 -30.63 5.49 -1.73
N GLN A 191 -30.94 4.33 -1.15
CA GLN A 191 -32.30 3.99 -0.77
C GLN A 191 -32.79 5.11 0.15
N LYS A 192 -33.82 5.84 -0.31
CA LYS A 192 -34.54 6.80 0.51
C LYS A 192 -35.19 6.03 1.66
N GLU A 193 -34.60 6.11 2.85
CA GLU A 193 -35.29 5.77 4.08
C GLU A 193 -36.52 6.67 4.22
N LYS A 194 -37.70 6.05 4.20
CA LYS A 194 -38.94 6.69 4.62
C LYS A 194 -38.85 6.93 6.14
N ALA A 195 -39.13 8.16 6.54
CA ALA A 195 -39.25 8.53 7.95
C ALA A 195 -40.25 7.60 8.68
N PRO A 196 -39.85 6.94 9.78
CA PRO A 196 -40.80 6.23 10.64
C PRO A 196 -41.48 7.21 11.59
N GLN A 197 -42.81 7.15 11.60
CA GLN A 197 -43.66 7.75 12.61
C GLN A 197 -43.38 7.14 13.98
N ALA A 198 -43.49 7.98 15.01
CA ALA A 198 -43.27 7.64 16.40
C ALA A 198 -44.30 6.63 16.92
N VAL A 199 -43.84 5.47 17.37
CA VAL A 199 -44.54 4.63 18.35
C VAL A 199 -43.52 4.20 19.41
N LYS A 200 -43.71 4.67 20.64
CA LYS A 200 -42.90 4.29 21.80
C LYS A 200 -43.23 2.85 22.20
N GLN A 201 -42.26 1.96 22.10
CA GLN A 201 -42.18 0.77 22.95
C GLN A 201 -40.73 0.59 23.45
N PRO A 202 -40.50 0.17 24.71
CA PRO A 202 -39.15 0.12 25.28
C PRO A 202 -38.40 -1.10 24.73
N LEU A 203 -37.36 -0.85 23.94
CA LEU A 203 -36.41 -1.88 23.51
C LEU A 203 -35.42 -2.19 24.64
N PRO A 204 -35.00 -3.46 24.80
CA PRO A 204 -34.07 -3.89 25.84
C PRO A 204 -32.70 -3.25 25.64
N LYS A 205 -32.04 -2.87 26.75
CA LYS A 205 -30.69 -2.31 26.76
C LYS A 205 -29.75 -3.18 25.91
N GLN A 206 -29.35 -2.66 24.75
CA GLN A 206 -28.23 -3.19 23.99
C GLN A 206 -26.98 -3.08 24.87
N ALA A 207 -26.30 -4.21 25.08
CA ALA A 207 -25.01 -4.22 25.74
C ALA A 207 -24.05 -3.31 24.97
N GLU A 208 -23.47 -2.33 25.65
CA GLU A 208 -22.47 -1.42 25.11
C GLU A 208 -21.32 -2.22 24.49
N GLN A 209 -21.10 -2.07 23.19
CA GLN A 209 -19.85 -2.49 22.58
C GLN A 209 -18.76 -1.55 23.13
N PRO A 210 -17.66 -2.06 23.69
CA PRO A 210 -16.64 -1.21 24.28
C PRO A 210 -16.08 -0.26 23.22
N GLU A 211 -15.97 1.02 23.55
CA GLU A 211 -15.29 2.03 22.74
C GLU A 211 -13.93 1.49 22.26
N LEU A 212 -13.77 1.40 20.95
CA LEU A 212 -12.52 0.92 20.35
C LEU A 212 -11.46 2.01 20.52
N ILE A 213 -10.49 1.78 21.41
CA ILE A 213 -9.37 2.69 21.66
C ILE A 213 -8.44 2.67 20.44
N MET A 214 -8.36 3.81 19.75
CA MET A 214 -7.37 4.06 18.69
C MET A 214 -6.23 4.88 19.29
N ASN A 215 -5.01 4.36 19.17
CA ASN A 215 -3.80 5.00 19.65
C ASN A 215 -3.22 5.98 18.63
N THR A 216 -2.52 7.00 19.11
CA THR A 216 -1.83 7.96 18.23
C THR A 216 -0.53 7.40 17.64
N MET A 217 -0.13 6.20 18.06
CA MET A 217 1.07 5.51 17.56
C MET A 217 0.81 4.04 17.27
N ASP A 218 1.55 3.52 16.29
CA ASP A 218 1.63 2.09 16.02
C ASP A 218 3.03 1.69 15.54
N LEU A 219 3.78 1.02 16.40
CA LEU A 219 5.18 0.69 16.16
C LEU A 219 5.39 -0.78 15.75
N HIS A 220 4.34 -1.48 15.32
CA HIS A 220 4.46 -2.84 14.81
C HIS A 220 3.46 -3.07 13.67
N ILE A 221 3.92 -2.84 12.45
CA ILE A 221 3.11 -2.93 11.22
C ILE A 221 3.88 -3.74 10.17
N HIS A 222 3.18 -4.65 9.50
CA HIS A 222 3.69 -5.46 8.39
C HIS A 222 3.12 -4.94 7.06
N SER A 223 3.99 -4.73 6.09
CA SER A 223 3.65 -4.34 4.73
C SER A 223 3.79 -5.52 3.76
N ASN A 224 3.52 -5.28 2.48
CA ASN A 224 3.68 -6.26 1.41
C ASN A 224 5.13 -6.75 1.16
N PHE A 225 6.09 -6.27 1.96
CA PHE A 225 7.46 -6.79 2.05
C PHE A 225 7.61 -7.99 3.01
N SER A 226 6.56 -8.37 3.75
CA SER A 226 6.44 -9.64 4.47
C SER A 226 5.28 -10.49 3.90
N ASP A 227 5.22 -11.80 4.20
CA ASP A 227 4.20 -12.72 3.60
C ASP A 227 2.79 -12.41 4.01
N ARG A 228 2.61 -11.99 5.25
CA ARG A 228 1.28 -11.75 5.81
C ARG A 228 0.78 -10.35 5.48
N GLY A 229 1.67 -9.41 5.19
CA GLY A 229 1.28 -8.03 4.87
C GLY A 229 0.61 -7.92 3.51
N GLN A 230 -0.63 -7.43 3.51
CA GLN A 230 -1.44 -7.26 2.30
C GLN A 230 -1.34 -5.85 1.72
N TYR A 231 -0.96 -4.88 2.55
CA TYR A 231 -0.95 -3.46 2.19
C TYR A 231 0.45 -3.02 1.79
N ASN A 232 0.55 -2.22 0.74
CA ASN A 232 1.79 -1.57 0.39
C ASN A 232 2.09 -0.42 1.36
N VAL A 233 3.33 0.08 1.32
CA VAL A 233 3.80 1.14 2.22
C VAL A 233 2.95 2.41 2.10
N GLU A 234 2.59 2.86 0.90
CA GLU A 234 1.77 4.07 0.73
C GLU A 234 0.38 3.91 1.35
N GLU A 235 -0.26 2.77 1.16
CA GLU A 235 -1.58 2.47 1.75
C GLU A 235 -1.56 2.54 3.29
N ILE A 236 -0.48 2.07 3.91
CA ILE A 236 -0.25 2.17 5.35
C ILE A 236 -0.23 3.65 5.79
N PHE A 237 0.50 4.51 5.07
CA PHE A 237 0.56 5.95 5.38
C PHE A 237 -0.75 6.69 5.10
N GLN A 238 -1.46 6.33 4.02
CA GLN A 238 -2.80 6.86 3.76
C GLN A 238 -3.76 6.52 4.91
N TYR A 239 -3.69 5.27 5.41
CA TYR A 239 -4.50 4.84 6.54
C TYR A 239 -4.11 5.59 7.82
N ALA A 240 -2.81 5.68 8.14
CA ALA A 240 -2.32 6.40 9.30
C ALA A 240 -2.80 7.85 9.31
N LYS A 241 -2.70 8.55 8.16
CA LYS A 241 -3.17 9.92 8.01
C LYS A 241 -4.68 10.07 8.22
N ARG A 242 -5.47 9.17 7.62
CA ARG A 242 -6.94 9.19 7.73
C ARG A 242 -7.42 8.96 9.16
N ASN A 243 -6.68 8.19 9.95
CA ASN A 243 -7.03 7.85 11.33
C ASN A 243 -6.29 8.71 12.36
N HIS A 244 -5.67 9.82 11.93
CA HIS A 244 -4.94 10.73 12.81
C HIS A 244 -3.83 10.07 13.64
N ILE A 245 -3.23 9.00 13.10
CA ILE A 245 -2.06 8.35 13.72
C ILE A 245 -0.85 9.26 13.47
N ARG A 246 -0.19 9.64 14.57
CA ARG A 246 0.94 10.56 14.60
C ARG A 246 2.25 9.87 14.21
N THR A 247 2.47 8.66 14.71
CA THR A 247 3.74 7.93 14.56
C THR A 247 3.52 6.50 14.13
N VAL A 248 4.25 6.05 13.11
CA VAL A 248 4.22 4.64 12.68
C VAL A 248 5.61 4.07 12.50
N SER A 249 5.75 2.75 12.71
CA SER A 249 6.92 1.97 12.31
C SER A 249 6.47 0.76 11.52
N ILE A 250 7.11 0.53 10.36
CA ILE A 250 6.90 -0.68 9.56
C ILE A 250 8.04 -1.63 9.90
N THR A 251 7.69 -2.80 10.42
CA THR A 251 8.59 -3.80 11.01
C THR A 251 8.39 -5.12 10.30
N ASP A 252 8.60 -5.12 8.99
CA ASP A 252 8.45 -6.32 8.16
C ASP A 252 9.39 -7.44 8.63
N LEU A 253 8.87 -8.66 8.59
CA LEU A 253 9.52 -9.86 9.10
C LEU A 253 10.81 -10.18 8.32
N ASP A 254 11.95 -10.12 9.00
CA ASP A 254 13.32 -10.31 8.50
C ASP A 254 13.71 -9.38 7.33
N CYS A 255 12.96 -8.29 7.09
CA CYS A 255 13.14 -7.44 5.90
C CYS A 255 13.08 -5.95 6.24
N ALA A 256 14.17 -5.22 5.98
CA ALA A 256 14.24 -3.78 6.20
C ALA A 256 13.89 -2.93 4.96
N LYS A 257 13.55 -3.53 3.82
CA LYS A 257 13.46 -2.82 2.53
C LYS A 257 12.33 -1.77 2.48
N ALA A 258 11.22 -2.03 3.17
CA ALA A 258 10.07 -1.12 3.22
C ALA A 258 10.43 0.28 3.75
N ASN A 259 11.43 0.37 4.63
CA ASN A 259 11.90 1.60 5.25
C ASN A 259 12.32 2.67 4.23
N SER A 260 12.92 2.27 3.11
CA SER A 260 13.35 3.17 2.03
C SER A 260 12.19 3.91 1.34
N ILE A 261 11.01 3.29 1.30
CA ILE A 261 9.78 3.89 0.76
C ILE A 261 9.10 4.70 1.86
N ALA A 262 9.07 4.15 3.07
CA ALA A 262 8.36 4.71 4.20
C ALA A 262 8.90 6.06 4.67
N VAL A 263 10.23 6.28 4.64
CA VAL A 263 10.83 7.59 4.93
C VAL A 263 10.27 8.67 3.99
N ARG A 264 10.11 8.38 2.70
CA ARG A 264 9.53 9.33 1.73
C ARG A 264 8.03 9.54 1.96
N MET A 265 7.31 8.49 2.35
CA MET A 265 5.89 8.59 2.66
C MET A 265 5.62 9.39 3.94
N SER A 266 6.54 9.35 4.90
CA SER A 266 6.49 10.16 6.12
C SER A 266 6.34 11.65 5.81
N GLU A 267 7.21 12.17 4.93
CA GLU A 267 7.19 13.56 4.47
C GLU A 267 5.90 13.88 3.72
N LEU A 268 5.49 13.00 2.80
CA LEU A 268 4.32 13.22 1.94
C LEU A 268 3.00 13.28 2.72
N TYR A 269 2.84 12.44 3.74
CA TYR A 269 1.60 12.35 4.52
C TYR A 269 1.65 13.14 5.83
N GLY A 270 2.81 13.65 6.24
CA GLY A 270 3.00 14.32 7.52
C GLY A 270 2.67 13.38 8.69
N VAL A 271 3.17 12.15 8.62
CA VAL A 271 3.09 11.12 9.67
C VAL A 271 4.52 10.81 10.08
N THR A 272 4.84 10.90 11.36
CA THR A 272 6.20 10.62 11.86
C THR A 272 6.53 9.16 11.62
N TYR A 273 7.70 8.89 11.06
CA TYR A 273 8.12 7.53 10.75
C TYR A 273 9.39 7.14 11.50
N ILE A 274 9.39 5.94 12.07
CA ILE A 274 10.55 5.33 12.70
C ILE A 274 10.93 4.10 11.89
N PRO A 275 12.15 4.05 11.32
CA PRO A 275 12.61 2.85 10.64
C PRO A 275 12.58 1.63 11.56
N GLY A 276 11.99 0.54 11.08
CA GLY A 276 11.67 -0.65 11.86
C GLY A 276 12.01 -1.96 11.13
N ILE A 277 12.17 -3.02 11.89
CA ILE A 277 12.26 -4.42 11.41
C ILE A 277 11.77 -5.36 12.52
N GLU A 278 11.12 -6.48 12.19
CA GLU A 278 10.87 -7.59 13.13
C GLU A 278 11.77 -8.77 12.71
N ILE A 279 12.66 -9.25 13.56
CA ILE A 279 13.64 -10.31 13.21
C ILE A 279 13.32 -11.59 13.98
N ASN A 280 13.19 -12.71 13.28
CA ASN A 280 13.16 -14.04 13.90
C ASN A 280 14.54 -14.40 14.45
N CYS A 281 14.57 -14.88 15.68
CA CYS A 281 15.78 -15.34 16.34
C CYS A 281 15.56 -16.68 17.04
N ASP A 282 16.66 -17.43 17.18
CA ASP A 282 16.73 -18.62 18.00
C ASP A 282 17.19 -18.26 19.42
N LEU A 283 16.46 -18.77 20.40
CA LEU A 283 16.85 -18.80 21.79
C LEU A 283 16.63 -20.23 22.31
N ARG A 284 17.72 -20.99 22.43
CA ARG A 284 17.72 -22.40 22.89
C ARG A 284 16.77 -23.29 22.09
N GLY A 285 16.74 -23.14 20.76
CA GLY A 285 15.86 -23.92 19.89
C GLY A 285 14.42 -23.41 19.85
N ARG A 286 14.10 -22.32 20.55
CA ARG A 286 12.79 -21.65 20.51
C ARG A 286 12.89 -20.41 19.66
N ARG A 287 11.88 -20.22 18.80
CA ARG A 287 11.77 -19.02 17.98
C ARG A 287 11.18 -17.88 18.80
N VAL A 288 11.97 -16.83 19.00
CA VAL A 288 11.55 -15.54 19.54
C VAL A 288 11.69 -14.46 18.46
N ARG A 289 11.18 -13.25 18.73
CA ARG A 289 11.25 -12.14 17.77
C ARG A 289 11.66 -10.85 18.44
N ILE A 290 12.56 -10.13 17.77
CA ILE A 290 13.04 -8.82 18.22
C ILE A 290 12.62 -7.78 17.21
N LEU A 291 11.98 -6.73 17.69
CA LEU A 291 11.74 -5.49 16.97
C LEU A 291 13.00 -4.64 17.07
N GLY A 292 13.51 -4.17 15.93
CA GLY A 292 14.56 -3.18 15.85
C GLY A 292 13.97 -1.83 15.45
N TYR A 293 14.17 -0.80 16.26
CA TYR A 293 13.70 0.56 15.98
C TYR A 293 14.86 1.51 15.69
N PHE A 294 14.58 2.55 14.88
CA PHE A 294 15.55 3.57 14.48
C PHE A 294 16.78 2.99 13.76
N ILE A 295 16.63 1.82 13.14
CA ILE A 295 17.72 1.09 12.50
C ILE A 295 18.27 1.84 11.27
N GLN A 296 19.56 1.70 11.01
CA GLN A 296 20.14 2.02 9.71
C GLN A 296 19.75 0.94 8.68
N TYR A 297 18.54 1.06 8.14
CA TYR A 297 17.90 0.04 7.31
C TYR A 297 18.61 -0.26 5.96
N ASN A 298 19.59 0.55 5.57
CA ASN A 298 20.40 0.36 4.37
C ASN A 298 21.67 -0.48 4.64
N SER A 299 21.90 -0.93 5.87
CA SER A 299 23.03 -1.79 6.22
C SER A 299 22.94 -3.17 5.54
N GLU A 300 24.08 -3.66 5.03
CA GLU A 300 24.20 -4.99 4.42
C GLU A 300 23.90 -6.13 5.42
N LEU A 301 24.02 -5.86 6.73
CA LEU A 301 23.69 -6.84 7.78
C LEU A 301 22.22 -7.28 7.70
N PHE A 302 21.29 -6.36 7.41
CA PHE A 302 19.88 -6.71 7.25
C PHE A 302 19.62 -7.46 5.94
N ALA A 303 20.36 -7.16 4.88
CA ALA A 303 20.29 -7.93 3.64
C ALA A 303 20.78 -9.38 3.85
N HIS A 304 21.81 -9.57 4.68
CA HIS A 304 22.28 -10.90 5.06
C HIS A 304 21.21 -11.67 5.86
N ILE A 305 20.60 -11.04 6.87
CA ILE A 305 19.50 -11.63 7.64
C ILE A 305 18.33 -12.04 6.74
N GLU A 306 17.90 -11.16 5.83
CA GLU A 306 16.80 -11.44 4.90
C GLU A 306 17.13 -12.65 4.01
N ASN A 307 18.34 -12.67 3.42
CA ASN A 307 18.77 -13.75 2.53
C ASN A 307 18.85 -15.10 3.25
N GLU A 308 19.46 -15.14 4.43
CA GLU A 308 19.56 -16.36 5.24
C GLU A 308 18.17 -16.85 5.65
N SER A 309 17.28 -15.95 6.08
CA SER A 309 15.89 -16.30 6.43
C SER A 309 15.16 -16.89 5.23
N LEU A 310 15.24 -16.26 4.05
CA LEU A 310 14.60 -16.77 2.83
C LEU A 310 15.11 -18.15 2.41
N VAL A 311 16.43 -18.37 2.45
CA VAL A 311 17.04 -19.67 2.11
C VAL A 311 16.59 -20.75 3.09
N ASN A 312 16.62 -20.46 4.40
CA ASN A 312 16.26 -21.43 5.43
C ASN A 312 14.76 -21.73 5.44
N GLU A 313 13.90 -20.72 5.22
CA GLU A 313 12.45 -20.92 5.07
C GLU A 313 12.09 -21.70 3.81
N LYS A 314 12.78 -21.47 2.70
CA LYS A 314 12.56 -22.24 1.46
C LYS A 314 12.93 -23.71 1.66
N ARG A 315 14.06 -24.01 2.30
CA ARG A 315 14.45 -25.40 2.66
C ARG A 315 13.40 -26.05 3.54
N ALA A 316 12.99 -25.37 4.62
CA ALA A 316 11.97 -25.89 5.52
C ALA A 316 10.60 -26.05 4.84
N SER A 317 10.28 -25.23 3.85
CA SER A 317 9.05 -25.35 3.05
C SER A 317 9.02 -26.66 2.26
N ILE A 318 10.13 -27.01 1.61
CA ILE A 318 10.27 -28.27 0.86
C ILE A 318 10.15 -29.45 1.83
N ASP A 319 10.81 -29.40 2.98
CA ASP A 319 10.77 -30.48 3.97
C ASP A 319 9.38 -30.65 4.61
N ARG A 320 8.64 -29.56 4.85
CA ARG A 320 7.24 -29.61 5.32
C ARG A 320 6.35 -30.32 4.31
N VAL A 321 6.51 -30.00 3.03
CA VAL A 321 5.75 -30.66 1.95
C VAL A 321 6.08 -32.15 1.93
N ARG A 322 7.37 -32.52 1.85
CA ARG A 322 7.80 -33.93 1.83
C ARG A 322 7.25 -34.74 3.00
N ARG A 323 7.32 -34.19 4.22
CA ARG A 323 6.76 -34.83 5.42
C ARG A 323 5.25 -35.05 5.30
N PHE A 324 4.53 -34.10 4.73
CA PHE A 324 3.09 -34.20 4.59
C PHE A 324 2.67 -35.11 3.43
N GLU A 325 3.40 -35.11 2.31
CA GLU A 325 3.23 -36.06 1.21
C GLU A 325 3.39 -37.51 1.68
N ALA A 326 4.39 -37.78 2.54
CA ALA A 326 4.61 -39.10 3.12
C ALA A 326 3.41 -39.59 3.96
N LEU A 327 2.66 -38.67 4.56
CA LEU A 327 1.42 -38.99 5.28
C LEU A 327 0.23 -39.12 4.32
N LEU A 328 0.11 -38.23 3.33
CA LEU A 328 -0.99 -38.23 2.37
C LEU A 328 -0.93 -39.39 1.37
N GLY A 329 0.27 -39.90 1.08
CA GLY A 329 0.50 -40.85 -0.01
C GLY A 329 0.30 -40.23 -1.40
N ARG A 330 0.41 -38.89 -1.51
CA ARG A 330 0.24 -38.13 -2.75
C ARG A 330 1.29 -37.04 -2.88
N ASN A 331 1.67 -36.75 -4.12
CA ASN A 331 2.56 -35.64 -4.42
C ASN A 331 1.80 -34.31 -4.37
N ILE A 332 2.45 -33.30 -3.82
CA ILE A 332 2.07 -31.89 -3.85
C ILE A 332 3.11 -31.22 -4.74
N ASP A 333 2.68 -30.58 -5.82
CA ASP A 333 3.57 -29.86 -6.74
C ASP A 333 4.16 -28.61 -6.06
N GLU A 334 5.24 -28.82 -5.28
CA GLU A 334 5.85 -27.77 -4.47
C GLU A 334 6.54 -26.72 -5.34
N GLU A 335 7.08 -27.11 -6.49
CA GLU A 335 7.76 -26.20 -7.41
C GLU A 335 6.79 -25.16 -7.96
N ARG A 336 5.60 -25.58 -8.40
CA ARG A 336 4.54 -24.67 -8.83
C ARG A 336 4.08 -23.76 -7.70
N LEU A 337 3.89 -24.30 -6.49
CA LEU A 337 3.44 -23.51 -5.35
C LEU A 337 4.48 -22.44 -4.97
N LEU A 338 5.76 -22.80 -4.94
CA LEU A 338 6.85 -21.86 -4.69
C LEU A 338 6.94 -20.78 -5.76
N LYS A 339 6.80 -21.12 -7.06
CA LYS A 339 6.80 -20.15 -8.16
C LYS A 339 5.63 -19.15 -8.07
N SER A 340 4.47 -19.61 -7.61
CA SER A 340 3.29 -18.76 -7.43
C SER A 340 3.33 -17.89 -6.17
N ASN A 341 4.27 -18.13 -5.26
CA ASN A 341 4.41 -17.42 -4.00
C ASN A 341 5.54 -16.38 -4.07
N ARG A 342 5.21 -15.10 -3.84
CA ARG A 342 6.16 -13.97 -3.87
C ARG A 342 7.43 -14.22 -3.03
N PHE A 343 7.30 -14.88 -1.89
CA PHE A 343 8.38 -15.10 -0.93
C PHE A 343 8.99 -16.50 -1.04
N GLN A 344 8.58 -17.30 -2.04
CA GLN A 344 9.06 -18.68 -2.25
C GLN A 344 9.07 -19.52 -0.96
N ARG A 345 8.00 -19.41 -0.16
CA ARG A 345 7.80 -20.19 1.07
C ARG A 345 6.42 -20.82 1.13
N LEU A 346 6.34 -22.00 1.73
CA LEU A 346 5.12 -22.77 1.92
C LEU A 346 4.91 -23.01 3.42
N SER A 347 4.16 -22.11 4.05
CA SER A 347 3.74 -22.29 5.43
C SER A 347 2.78 -23.48 5.55
N GLY A 348 2.68 -24.08 6.74
CA GLY A 348 1.69 -25.13 6.99
C GLY A 348 0.25 -24.70 6.68
N GLU A 349 -0.05 -23.42 6.89
CA GLU A 349 -1.34 -22.81 6.52
C GLU A 349 -1.57 -22.84 5.00
N LEU A 350 -0.56 -22.49 4.20
CA LEU A 350 -0.67 -22.53 2.73
C LEU A 350 -0.80 -23.96 2.23
N ILE A 351 -0.03 -24.89 2.79
CA ILE A 351 -0.11 -26.32 2.44
C ILE A 351 -1.51 -26.86 2.80
N ALA A 352 -2.00 -26.58 4.01
CA ALA A 352 -3.33 -26.98 4.47
C ALA A 352 -4.45 -26.43 3.57
N LYS A 353 -4.41 -25.14 3.23
CA LYS A 353 -5.37 -24.52 2.29
C LYS A 353 -5.29 -25.15 0.90
N HIS A 354 -4.08 -25.44 0.42
CA HIS A 354 -3.88 -26.05 -0.89
C HIS A 354 -4.54 -27.42 -0.99
N VAL A 355 -4.21 -28.34 -0.07
CA VAL A 355 -4.71 -29.71 -0.13
C VAL A 355 -6.22 -29.81 0.11
N LEU A 356 -6.79 -28.90 0.92
CA LEU A 356 -8.23 -28.91 1.19
C LEU A 356 -9.05 -28.32 0.03
N ASN A 357 -8.48 -27.43 -0.79
CA ASN A 357 -9.21 -26.76 -1.86
C ASN A 357 -9.02 -27.41 -3.25
N ARG A 358 -8.37 -28.57 -3.32
CA ARG A 358 -8.03 -29.24 -4.57
C ARG A 358 -8.69 -30.62 -4.67
N PRO A 359 -9.45 -30.90 -5.75
CA PRO A 359 -10.15 -32.18 -5.93
C PRO A 359 -9.24 -33.40 -5.92
N GLU A 360 -7.99 -33.23 -6.35
CA GLU A 360 -6.97 -34.29 -6.41
C GLU A 360 -6.63 -34.91 -5.03
N PHE A 361 -7.02 -34.26 -3.93
CA PHE A 361 -6.85 -34.76 -2.55
C PHE A 361 -8.18 -35.07 -1.85
N ASP A 362 -9.33 -35.09 -2.54
CA ASP A 362 -10.65 -35.27 -1.90
C ASP A 362 -10.83 -36.66 -1.28
N ASP A 363 -10.20 -37.68 -1.88
CA ASP A 363 -10.27 -39.07 -1.42
C ASP A 363 -9.31 -39.40 -0.27
N CYS A 364 -8.39 -38.48 0.07
CA CYS A 364 -7.42 -38.65 1.15
C CYS A 364 -8.12 -38.75 2.52
N ALA A 365 -8.03 -39.92 3.16
CA ALA A 365 -8.69 -40.19 4.44
C ALA A 365 -8.27 -39.20 5.55
N ILE A 366 -6.99 -38.81 5.58
CA ILE A 366 -6.42 -37.85 6.53
C ILE A 366 -7.12 -36.48 6.45
N LEU A 367 -7.62 -36.08 5.28
CA LEU A 367 -8.23 -34.76 5.06
C LEU A 367 -9.72 -34.73 5.39
N LYS A 368 -10.40 -35.88 5.40
CA LYS A 368 -11.86 -35.97 5.63
C LYS A 368 -12.34 -35.27 6.92
N PRO A 369 -11.66 -35.39 8.09
CA PRO A 369 -12.08 -34.69 9.31
C PRO A 369 -12.06 -33.17 9.19
N TYR A 370 -11.27 -32.62 8.26
CA TYR A 370 -11.01 -31.19 8.09
C TYR A 370 -11.83 -30.55 6.97
N ARG A 371 -12.68 -31.29 6.24
CA ARG A 371 -13.53 -30.77 5.16
C ARG A 371 -14.95 -30.39 5.63
N ARG A 372 -15.12 -30.13 6.93
CA ARG A 372 -16.44 -29.84 7.53
C ARG A 372 -16.90 -28.40 7.29
N ASP A 373 -15.96 -27.47 7.21
CA ASP A 373 -16.21 -26.05 7.02
C ASP A 373 -15.03 -25.37 6.29
N GLU A 374 -15.22 -24.12 5.89
CA GLU A 374 -14.23 -23.29 5.18
C GLU A 374 -12.95 -23.02 6.02
N PHE A 375 -13.01 -23.21 7.34
CA PHE A 375 -11.91 -22.95 8.28
C PHE A 375 -11.14 -24.22 8.69
N GLY A 376 -11.48 -25.38 8.14
CA GLY A 376 -10.84 -26.65 8.47
C GLY A 376 -9.32 -26.68 8.28
N TRP A 377 -8.79 -25.82 7.40
CA TRP A 377 -7.34 -25.60 7.25
C TRP A 377 -6.66 -25.14 8.54
N ARG A 378 -7.36 -24.44 9.45
CA ARG A 378 -6.82 -24.00 10.75
C ARG A 378 -6.54 -25.20 11.66
N ALA A 379 -7.49 -26.12 11.72
CA ALA A 379 -7.35 -27.35 12.50
C ALA A 379 -6.27 -28.26 11.89
N LEU A 380 -6.26 -28.44 10.57
CA LEU A 380 -5.23 -29.21 9.88
C LEU A 380 -3.82 -28.61 10.11
N ASN A 381 -3.69 -27.28 9.99
CA ASN A 381 -2.44 -26.58 10.29
C ASN A 381 -1.98 -26.82 11.74
N LYS A 382 -2.90 -26.78 12.70
CA LYS A 382 -2.61 -27.03 14.11
C LYS A 382 -2.21 -28.48 14.39
N ASP A 383 -2.82 -29.44 13.73
CA ASP A 383 -2.61 -30.86 14.01
C ASP A 383 -1.35 -31.42 13.36
N TYR A 384 -0.93 -30.87 12.21
CA TYR A 384 0.21 -31.40 11.44
C TYR A 384 1.43 -30.49 11.41
N PHE A 385 1.27 -29.16 11.44
CA PHE A 385 2.37 -28.22 11.18
C PHE A 385 2.77 -27.36 12.39
N ALA A 386 2.01 -27.41 13.49
CA ALA A 386 2.38 -26.71 14.73
C ALA A 386 3.60 -27.33 15.40
N TYR A 387 4.22 -26.61 16.35
CA TYR A 387 5.38 -27.11 17.09
C TYR A 387 5.14 -28.51 17.67
N GLY A 388 6.08 -29.43 17.45
CA GLY A 388 6.00 -30.82 17.92
C GLY A 388 5.05 -31.73 17.12
N LYS A 389 4.46 -31.24 16.03
CA LYS A 389 3.58 -32.03 15.15
C LYS A 389 4.35 -32.72 14.02
N PRO A 390 3.77 -33.75 13.36
CA PRO A 390 4.50 -34.60 12.41
C PRO A 390 5.22 -33.86 11.27
N CYS A 391 4.60 -32.80 10.74
CA CYS A 391 5.13 -31.99 9.64
C CYS A 391 5.78 -30.69 10.13
N TYR A 392 6.02 -30.53 11.43
CA TYR A 392 6.81 -29.41 11.93
C TYR A 392 8.27 -29.55 11.48
N VAL A 393 8.80 -28.48 10.91
CA VAL A 393 10.21 -28.37 10.53
C VAL A 393 10.78 -27.14 11.21
N PRO A 394 11.77 -27.28 12.10
CA PRO A 394 12.44 -26.14 12.70
C PRO A 394 13.19 -25.39 11.61
N VAL A 395 13.06 -24.07 11.60
CA VAL A 395 13.79 -23.19 10.69
C VAL A 395 14.99 -22.66 11.45
N LYS A 396 16.17 -22.71 10.83
CA LYS A 396 17.38 -22.15 11.41
C LYS A 396 17.33 -20.63 11.30
N TYR A 397 17.33 -19.94 12.44
CA TYR A 397 17.44 -18.49 12.54
C TYR A 397 18.75 -18.09 13.23
N ALA A 398 19.13 -16.82 13.14
CA ALA A 398 20.25 -16.27 13.87
C ALA A 398 20.00 -16.34 15.39
N TYR A 399 21.06 -16.48 16.19
CA TYR A 399 20.89 -16.48 17.64
C TYR A 399 20.45 -15.11 18.14
N LEU A 400 19.69 -15.10 19.25
CA LEU A 400 19.21 -13.85 19.85
C LEU A 400 20.35 -12.84 20.05
N LYS A 401 21.52 -13.28 20.54
CA LYS A 401 22.66 -12.38 20.76
C LYS A 401 23.13 -11.70 19.46
N ASP A 402 23.29 -12.47 18.39
CA ASP A 402 23.71 -11.94 17.09
C ASP A 402 22.70 -10.90 16.55
N VAL A 403 21.41 -11.15 16.74
CA VAL A 403 20.35 -10.21 16.33
C VAL A 403 20.41 -8.91 17.13
N LEU A 404 20.65 -8.99 18.45
CA LEU A 404 20.83 -7.81 19.29
C LEU A 404 22.06 -7.01 18.86
N ASP A 405 23.17 -7.69 18.58
CA ASP A 405 24.41 -7.06 18.14
C ASP A 405 24.23 -6.37 16.76
N VAL A 406 23.50 -6.98 15.82
CA VAL A 406 23.18 -6.34 14.54
C VAL A 406 22.32 -5.10 14.71
N ILE A 407 21.31 -5.14 15.59
CA ILE A 407 20.47 -3.97 15.88
C ILE A 407 21.34 -2.86 16.49
N GLU A 408 22.18 -3.18 17.48
CA GLU A 408 23.08 -2.23 18.13
C GLU A 408 24.11 -1.63 17.15
N LEU A 409 24.75 -2.45 16.31
CA LEU A 409 25.73 -2.01 15.31
C LEU A 409 25.12 -1.09 14.23
N THR A 410 23.82 -1.24 13.97
CA THR A 410 23.05 -0.34 13.09
C THR A 410 22.44 0.84 13.84
N GLY A 411 22.87 1.03 15.10
CA GLY A 411 22.47 2.06 16.05
C GLY A 411 21.11 1.83 16.70
N GLY A 412 20.36 0.81 16.29
CA GLY A 412 18.97 0.54 16.65
C GLY A 412 18.70 0.29 18.13
N ILE A 413 17.41 0.35 18.49
CA ILE A 413 16.91 -0.08 19.79
C ILE A 413 16.25 -1.45 19.63
N SER A 414 16.63 -2.41 20.47
CA SER A 414 16.06 -3.76 20.48
C SER A 414 14.90 -3.89 21.46
N VAL A 415 13.78 -4.44 20.98
CA VAL A 415 12.55 -4.65 21.76
C VAL A 415 12.03 -6.07 21.57
N LEU A 416 11.73 -6.78 22.65
CA LEU A 416 11.13 -8.12 22.54
C LEU A 416 9.68 -8.02 22.07
N ALA A 417 9.36 -8.64 20.94
CA ALA A 417 8.04 -8.58 20.30
C ALA A 417 7.04 -9.51 21.00
N HIS A 418 5.82 -9.00 21.22
CA HIS A 418 4.64 -9.71 21.76
C HIS A 418 4.92 -10.86 22.77
N PRO A 419 5.67 -10.60 23.87
CA PRO A 419 6.17 -11.65 24.77
C PRO A 419 5.10 -12.30 25.65
N GLY A 420 3.81 -11.94 25.54
CA GLY A 420 2.76 -12.44 26.46
C GLY A 420 2.64 -13.96 26.51
N LYS A 421 2.78 -14.66 25.37
CA LYS A 421 2.80 -16.13 25.37
C LYS A 421 4.01 -16.71 26.08
N LEU A 422 5.18 -16.09 25.86
CA LEU A 422 6.43 -16.52 26.48
C LEU A 422 6.38 -16.30 27.99
N LEU A 423 5.83 -15.18 28.44
CA LEU A 423 5.61 -14.86 29.86
C LEU A 423 4.81 -15.95 30.57
N VAL A 424 3.76 -16.48 29.93
CA VAL A 424 2.87 -17.48 30.55
C VAL A 424 3.42 -18.90 30.45
N GLN A 425 4.01 -19.26 29.30
CA GLN A 425 4.39 -20.65 29.01
C GLN A 425 5.83 -20.97 29.37
N GLU A 426 6.75 -20.01 29.24
CA GLU A 426 8.20 -20.21 29.40
C GLU A 426 8.85 -18.97 30.07
N PRO A 427 8.44 -18.62 31.31
CA PRO A 427 8.92 -17.42 31.99
C PRO A 427 10.45 -17.41 32.21
N GLU A 428 11.09 -18.57 32.35
CA GLU A 428 12.55 -18.69 32.45
C GLU A 428 13.25 -18.26 31.15
N LEU A 429 12.67 -18.63 30.00
CA LEU A 429 13.21 -18.25 28.70
C LEU A 429 13.02 -16.75 28.42
N LEU A 430 11.90 -16.18 28.88
CA LEU A 430 11.69 -14.74 28.87
C LEU A 430 12.76 -14.03 29.72
N ASP A 431 12.99 -14.50 30.94
CA ASP A 431 14.01 -13.94 31.83
C ASP A 431 15.42 -14.03 31.22
N GLU A 432 15.75 -15.15 30.58
CA GLU A 432 16.99 -15.34 29.82
C GLU A 432 17.11 -14.32 28.68
N ALA A 433 16.07 -14.17 27.85
CA ALA A 433 16.05 -13.19 26.76
C ALA A 433 16.30 -11.76 27.26
N LEU A 434 15.68 -11.38 28.37
CA LEU A 434 15.86 -10.05 28.97
C LEU A 434 17.27 -9.84 29.54
N ARG A 435 17.91 -10.89 30.07
CA ARG A 435 19.30 -10.81 30.56
C ARG A 435 20.33 -10.70 29.44
N MET A 436 19.98 -11.06 28.20
CA MET A 436 20.87 -10.96 27.04
C MET A 436 21.06 -9.53 26.51
N GLY A 437 20.36 -8.55 27.09
CA GLY A 437 20.57 -7.13 26.79
C GLY A 437 19.51 -6.51 25.89
N VAL A 438 18.33 -7.12 25.76
CA VAL A 438 17.18 -6.46 25.12
C VAL A 438 16.86 -5.16 25.85
N GLN A 439 16.65 -4.06 25.13
CA GLN A 439 16.46 -2.73 25.72
C GLN A 439 15.00 -2.41 26.05
N GLY A 440 14.05 -3.10 25.44
CA GLY A 440 12.62 -2.90 25.69
C GLY A 440 11.74 -4.13 25.49
N ILE A 441 10.46 -3.99 25.81
CA ILE A 441 9.45 -5.02 25.57
C ILE A 441 8.19 -4.40 24.96
N GLU A 442 7.56 -5.12 24.03
CA GLU A 442 6.25 -4.74 23.50
C GLU A 442 5.19 -5.10 24.54
N VAL A 443 4.72 -4.11 25.31
CA VAL A 443 3.72 -4.34 26.36
C VAL A 443 2.33 -4.37 25.76
N PHE A 444 2.01 -3.39 24.93
CA PHE A 444 0.66 -3.19 24.40
C PHE A 444 0.55 -3.80 23.00
N HIS A 445 -0.16 -4.92 22.91
CA HIS A 445 -0.39 -5.62 21.66
C HIS A 445 -1.75 -6.36 21.70
N PRO A 446 -2.50 -6.47 20.59
CA PRO A 446 -3.78 -7.19 20.54
C PRO A 446 -3.75 -8.65 20.97
N MET A 447 -2.59 -9.29 20.90
CA MET A 447 -2.40 -10.68 21.36
C MET A 447 -2.26 -10.80 22.88
N HIS A 448 -2.10 -9.69 23.61
CA HIS A 448 -1.98 -9.70 25.06
C HIS A 448 -3.33 -9.46 25.73
N THR A 449 -3.62 -10.30 26.73
CA THR A 449 -4.71 -10.05 27.68
C THR A 449 -4.36 -8.86 28.58
N LYS A 450 -5.37 -8.23 29.20
CA LYS A 450 -5.15 -7.15 30.18
C LYS A 450 -4.21 -7.55 31.32
N LYS A 451 -4.28 -8.81 31.77
CA LYS A 451 -3.42 -9.37 32.82
C LYS A 451 -1.98 -9.52 32.36
N GLU A 452 -1.77 -10.00 31.14
CA GLU A 452 -0.43 -10.08 30.53
C GLU A 452 0.18 -8.69 30.36
N MET A 453 -0.58 -7.72 29.82
CA MET A 453 -0.11 -6.33 29.68
C MET A 453 0.30 -5.71 31.02
N ALA A 454 -0.50 -5.90 32.09
CA ALA A 454 -0.16 -5.41 33.42
C ALA A 454 1.12 -6.07 33.98
N SER A 455 1.28 -7.37 33.73
CA SER A 455 2.46 -8.14 34.19
C SER A 455 3.72 -7.74 33.42
N LEU A 456 3.61 -7.55 32.10
CA LEU A 456 4.68 -7.05 31.25
C LEU A 456 5.06 -5.62 31.65
N LEU A 457 4.09 -4.74 31.88
CA LEU A 457 4.36 -3.36 32.31
C LEU A 457 5.09 -3.31 33.66
N LYS A 458 4.70 -4.16 34.61
CA LYS A 458 5.42 -4.32 35.87
C LYS A 458 6.85 -4.80 35.63
N LEU A 459 7.03 -5.82 34.80
CA LEU A 459 8.34 -6.35 34.43
C LEU A 459 9.24 -5.30 33.77
N ALA A 460 8.68 -4.48 32.86
CA ALA A 460 9.40 -3.37 32.24
C ALA A 460 9.85 -2.34 33.28
N THR A 461 8.96 -1.98 34.20
CA THR A 461 9.26 -1.05 35.29
C THR A 461 10.36 -1.57 36.21
N ASP A 462 10.23 -2.81 36.70
CA ASP A 462 11.16 -3.44 37.63
C ASP A 462 12.58 -3.55 37.03
N ARG A 463 12.67 -3.74 35.71
CA ARG A 463 13.93 -3.90 34.97
C ARG A 463 14.39 -2.66 34.22
N LYS A 464 13.66 -1.54 34.33
CA LYS A 464 13.95 -0.28 33.61
C LYS A 464 14.04 -0.46 32.09
N LEU A 465 13.18 -1.30 31.53
CA LEU A 465 13.09 -1.55 30.09
C LEU A 465 12.19 -0.52 29.41
N LEU A 466 12.49 -0.21 28.15
CA LEU A 466 11.63 0.60 27.31
C LEU A 466 10.31 -0.12 27.00
N VAL A 467 9.24 0.66 26.82
CA VAL A 467 7.89 0.14 26.54
C VAL A 467 7.52 0.49 25.10
N SER A 468 7.17 -0.52 24.32
CA SER A 468 6.62 -0.35 22.96
C SER A 468 5.15 -0.79 22.88
N ALA A 469 4.49 -0.34 21.82
CA ALA A 469 3.13 -0.70 21.47
C ALA A 469 2.96 -0.85 19.96
N GLY A 470 2.20 -1.86 19.56
CA GLY A 470 1.96 -2.14 18.16
C GLY A 470 0.69 -2.94 17.95
N SER A 471 0.06 -2.77 16.80
CA SER A 471 -1.15 -3.52 16.45
C SER A 471 -0.83 -4.91 15.89
N GLY A 472 0.41 -5.13 15.44
CA GLY A 472 0.78 -6.31 14.66
C GLY A 472 0.02 -6.37 13.34
N PHE A 473 -0.35 -5.22 12.76
CA PHE A 473 -1.21 -5.15 11.58
C PHE A 473 -0.53 -5.79 10.37
N TYR A 474 -1.23 -6.69 9.68
CA TYR A 474 -0.82 -7.26 8.38
C TYR A 474 -1.98 -7.33 7.37
N ASN A 475 -3.23 -7.34 7.84
CA ASN A 475 -4.43 -7.29 7.01
C ASN A 475 -5.60 -6.58 7.76
N MET A 476 -6.68 -6.29 7.03
CA MET A 476 -7.93 -5.78 7.62
C MET A 476 -8.96 -6.90 7.87
N GLU A 477 -8.54 -8.04 8.42
CA GLU A 477 -9.47 -9.09 8.81
C GLU A 477 -9.99 -8.88 10.24
N GLY A 478 -11.30 -9.07 10.41
CA GLY A 478 -11.99 -8.90 11.69
C GLY A 478 -11.71 -7.53 12.31
N ASN A 479 -11.03 -7.56 13.45
CA ASN A 479 -10.84 -6.45 14.36
C ASN A 479 -9.47 -5.75 14.23
N THR A 480 -8.57 -6.24 13.38
CA THR A 480 -7.20 -5.72 13.23
C THR A 480 -7.20 -4.39 12.48
N ARG A 481 -6.63 -3.33 13.08
CA ARG A 481 -6.53 -1.99 12.50
C ARG A 481 -5.22 -1.35 12.94
N ILE A 482 -4.58 -0.56 12.07
CA ILE A 482 -3.41 0.23 12.46
C ILE A 482 -3.83 1.21 13.56
N GLY A 483 -3.02 1.35 14.61
CA GLY A 483 -3.32 2.15 15.79
C GLY A 483 -4.14 1.41 16.85
N ARG A 484 -4.56 0.16 16.61
CA ARG A 484 -5.23 -0.65 17.62
C ARG A 484 -4.21 -1.47 18.40
N CYS A 485 -3.49 -0.82 19.33
CA CYS A 485 -2.42 -1.47 20.10
C CYS A 485 -2.90 -1.99 21.46
N ASN A 486 -4.16 -1.73 21.84
CA ASN A 486 -4.69 -1.95 23.20
C ASN A 486 -3.95 -1.15 24.29
N CYS A 487 -3.24 -0.06 23.92
CA CYS A 487 -2.62 0.83 24.89
C CYS A 487 -3.66 1.79 25.47
N PRO A 488 -3.84 1.89 26.80
CA PRO A 488 -4.62 2.95 27.42
C PRO A 488 -4.07 4.33 27.02
N LYS A 489 -4.94 5.34 26.88
CA LYS A 489 -4.54 6.70 26.47
C LYS A 489 -3.53 7.30 27.44
N GLU A 490 -3.70 7.02 28.74
CA GLU A 490 -2.84 7.48 29.82
C GLU A 490 -1.44 6.86 29.77
N ALA A 491 -1.30 5.71 29.11
CA ALA A 491 -0.04 4.99 28.98
C ALA A 491 0.72 5.32 27.68
N GLU A 492 0.14 6.11 26.76
CA GLU A 492 0.85 6.49 25.52
C GLU A 492 2.14 7.27 25.79
N GLY A 493 2.20 8.04 26.88
CA GLY A 493 3.42 8.73 27.31
C GLY A 493 4.60 7.79 27.61
N LEU A 494 4.34 6.52 27.95
CA LEU A 494 5.39 5.52 28.11
C LEU A 494 6.06 5.16 26.79
N ILE A 495 5.29 5.18 25.70
CA ILE A 495 5.80 4.91 24.35
C ILE A 495 6.58 6.12 23.85
N ASP A 496 6.09 7.34 24.10
CA ASP A 496 6.84 8.58 23.79
C ASP A 496 8.24 8.58 24.43
N MET A 497 8.39 8.10 25.66
CA MET A 497 9.72 7.99 26.30
C MET A 497 10.70 7.12 25.49
N MET A 498 10.24 6.02 24.89
CA MET A 498 11.08 5.20 23.99
C MET A 498 11.50 6.00 22.76
N LEU A 499 10.62 6.85 22.24
CA LEU A 499 10.92 7.68 21.08
C LEU A 499 11.95 8.78 21.40
N HIS A 500 11.89 9.30 22.62
CA HIS A 500 12.81 10.33 23.13
C HIS A 500 14.15 9.78 23.62
N ALA A 501 14.25 8.48 23.92
CA ALA A 501 15.50 7.87 24.39
C ALA A 501 16.66 7.97 23.36
N ARG A 502 16.37 8.33 22.11
CA ARG A 502 17.35 8.46 21.02
C ARG A 502 17.36 9.81 20.30
N MET A 503 16.41 10.70 20.61
CA MET A 503 16.43 12.10 20.12
C MET A 503 17.24 12.95 21.09
#